data_AF-A0A8J7CIR0-F1
#
_entry.id   AF-A0A8J7CIR0-F1
#
_cell.length_a   1.000
_cell.length_b   1.000
_cell.length_c   1.000
_cell.angle_alpha   90.00
_cell.angle_beta   90.00
_cell.angle_gamma   90.00
#
_symmetry.space_group_name_H-M   'P 1'
#
loop_
_entity.id
_entity.type
_entity.pdbx_description
1 polymer ?
#
loop_
_entity_poly.entity_id
_entity_poly.type
_entity_poly.pdbx_seq_one_letter_code
_entity_poly.pdbx_strand_id
1 'polypeptide(L)'
;MDTRLPIATAAAGVIGVFIGTLLAPSAPDEAEIAELVRVQMAEAEAAAPADPLAGELAALRQRTEDRLAAIEAREDPRIDALDAALGTLRGQTEELRRQALESTTRAGGALEALHGRIEEIAARAGSDPDLADRVAALAGEIAQMRGAMAPGAAASPQLSDPLPAAAVPPPARIPDAAGLVSPGSTLLLADGGLRVFVSRVTAEGARLFLQGEMVTLPVGGSLTVPAGRDHCRLTLEGATPGGARLTTACGADLPAPQGLPPGRTALFEDGRLRVFVSRVEDRPPRARLWIDSRMHDLAPGRLALLGSAGDRCGVRLESVDRGHATISATCGAALAVSEPVGPGSSVSLGDDAARVFLSALSGDGRARVQVAGLEGLHDLGPGDRLELGEGCGLVLEGIEPGGAVFGYGCDS
;
A
#
# COMPACT_ATOMS: atom_id res chain seq x y z
N MET A 1 -3.06 -39.66 -25.05
CA MET A 1 -2.10 -40.72 -25.35
C MET A 1 -1.47 -41.13 -24.03
N ASP A 2 -2.00 -42.22 -23.48
CA ASP A 2 -1.58 -42.80 -22.19
C ASP A 2 -0.28 -43.58 -22.36
N THR A 3 0.76 -43.19 -21.64
CA THR A 3 1.98 -44.00 -21.45
C THR A 3 2.09 -44.37 -19.98
N ARG A 4 1.61 -45.57 -19.64
CA ARG A 4 1.90 -46.23 -18.36
C ARG A 4 3.20 -47.02 -18.50
N LEU A 5 4.23 -46.64 -17.75
CA LEU A 5 5.50 -47.36 -17.62
C LEU A 5 5.33 -48.63 -16.74
N PRO A 6 5.97 -49.77 -17.08
CA PRO A 6 6.05 -50.94 -16.21
C PRO A 6 7.34 -50.89 -15.37
N ILE A 7 7.23 -50.51 -14.09
CA ILE A 7 8.36 -50.55 -13.13
C ILE A 7 8.28 -51.76 -12.17
N ALA A 8 7.26 -52.62 -12.29
CA ALA A 8 6.94 -53.59 -11.23
C ALA A 8 7.63 -54.97 -11.32
N THR A 9 8.45 -55.27 -12.34
CA THR A 9 8.89 -56.67 -12.58
C THR A 9 10.28 -57.05 -12.03
N ALA A 10 11.11 -56.11 -11.57
CA ALA A 10 12.46 -56.46 -11.11
C ALA A 10 12.53 -56.93 -9.63
N ALA A 11 11.61 -56.50 -8.76
CA ALA A 11 11.67 -56.81 -7.32
C ALA A 11 11.10 -58.19 -6.93
N ALA A 12 10.39 -58.88 -7.83
CA ALA A 12 9.73 -60.16 -7.52
C ALA A 12 10.69 -61.37 -7.56
N GLY A 13 11.84 -61.28 -8.24
CA GLY A 13 12.78 -62.39 -8.40
C GLY A 13 13.55 -62.75 -7.11
N VAL A 14 13.91 -61.74 -6.30
CA VAL A 14 14.76 -61.94 -5.10
C VAL A 14 13.96 -62.57 -3.96
N ILE A 15 12.67 -62.28 -3.85
CA ILE A 15 11.80 -62.85 -2.79
C ILE A 15 11.39 -64.30 -3.12
N GLY A 16 11.26 -64.65 -4.42
CA GLY A 16 10.91 -66.01 -4.84
C GLY A 16 11.98 -67.07 -4.53
N VAL A 17 13.26 -66.70 -4.58
CA VAL A 17 14.38 -67.63 -4.30
C VAL A 17 14.49 -67.95 -2.80
N PHE A 18 14.13 -67.02 -1.92
CA PHE A 18 14.17 -67.25 -0.47
C PHE A 18 13.07 -68.18 0.06
N ILE A 19 11.94 -68.28 -0.64
CA ILE A 19 10.82 -69.13 -0.20
C ILE A 19 10.98 -70.59 -0.67
N GLY A 20 11.76 -70.85 -1.72
CA GLY A 20 11.97 -72.20 -2.26
C GLY A 20 12.96 -73.08 -1.47
N THR A 21 13.83 -72.50 -0.64
CA THR A 21 14.91 -73.22 0.05
C THR A 21 14.55 -73.68 1.47
N LEU A 22 13.39 -73.29 2.00
CA LEU A 22 12.96 -73.64 3.37
C LEU A 22 12.38 -75.06 3.53
N LEU A 23 12.41 -75.90 2.49
CA LEU A 23 11.87 -77.27 2.52
C LEU A 23 12.93 -78.39 2.35
N ALA A 24 14.22 -78.07 2.35
CA ALA A 24 15.30 -79.07 2.34
C ALA A 24 15.87 -79.32 3.76
N PRO A 25 16.08 -80.58 4.20
CA PRO A 25 16.40 -80.93 5.59
C PRO A 25 17.88 -80.76 6.00
N SER A 26 18.64 -79.92 5.30
CA SER A 26 20.04 -79.62 5.63
C SER A 26 20.29 -78.14 5.40
N ALA A 27 20.30 -77.39 6.49
CA ALA A 27 20.56 -75.95 6.46
C ALA A 27 21.98 -75.70 5.89
N PRO A 28 22.13 -74.86 4.86
CA PRO A 28 23.45 -74.44 4.39
C PRO A 28 24.18 -73.67 5.49
N ASP A 29 25.50 -73.83 5.54
CA ASP A 29 26.38 -73.12 6.48
C ASP A 29 26.34 -71.61 6.19
N GLU A 30 26.40 -70.76 7.22
CA GLU A 30 26.32 -69.29 7.07
C GLU A 30 27.39 -68.75 6.12
N ALA A 31 28.55 -69.41 6.07
CA ALA A 31 29.64 -69.07 5.15
C ALA A 31 29.26 -69.28 3.68
N GLU A 32 28.47 -70.32 3.37
CA GLU A 32 28.04 -70.64 2.01
C GLU A 32 26.92 -69.71 1.55
N ILE A 33 26.02 -69.31 2.45
CA ILE A 33 25.00 -68.28 2.20
C ILE A 33 25.66 -66.92 1.97
N ALA A 34 26.65 -66.55 2.79
CA ALA A 34 27.36 -65.28 2.65
C ALA A 34 28.09 -65.19 1.30
N GLU A 35 28.76 -66.28 0.87
CA GLU A 35 29.45 -66.31 -0.42
C GLU A 35 28.47 -66.28 -1.60
N LEU A 36 27.35 -67.00 -1.50
CA LEU A 36 26.31 -66.99 -2.54
C LEU A 36 25.67 -65.60 -2.69
N VAL A 37 25.38 -64.91 -1.59
CA VAL A 37 24.88 -63.53 -1.61
C VAL A 37 25.92 -62.60 -2.20
N ARG A 38 27.21 -62.78 -1.86
CA ARG A 38 28.29 -61.93 -2.37
C ARG A 38 28.48 -62.07 -3.87
N VAL A 39 28.43 -63.29 -4.40
CA VAL A 39 28.49 -63.58 -5.84
C VAL A 39 27.26 -63.04 -6.57
N GLN A 40 26.05 -63.26 -6.02
CA GLN A 40 24.81 -62.73 -6.58
C GLN A 40 24.78 -61.19 -6.60
N MET A 41 25.32 -60.53 -5.56
CA MET A 41 25.42 -59.07 -5.54
C MET A 41 26.46 -58.54 -6.53
N ALA A 42 27.61 -59.19 -6.66
CA ALA A 42 28.63 -58.80 -7.64
C ALA A 42 28.15 -59.00 -9.09
N GLU A 43 27.42 -60.08 -9.38
CA GLU A 43 26.81 -60.31 -10.69
C GLU A 43 25.65 -59.34 -10.97
N ALA A 44 24.83 -59.00 -9.96
CA ALA A 44 23.77 -58.00 -10.09
C ALA A 44 24.32 -56.58 -10.31
N GLU A 45 25.44 -56.24 -9.68
CA GLU A 45 26.12 -54.95 -9.85
C GLU A 45 26.82 -54.84 -11.22
N ALA A 46 27.40 -55.94 -11.72
CA ALA A 46 27.96 -56.01 -13.06
C ALA A 46 26.91 -56.03 -14.18
N ALA A 47 25.70 -56.53 -13.89
CA ALA A 47 24.58 -56.60 -14.84
C ALA A 47 23.60 -55.43 -14.74
N ALA A 48 23.78 -54.51 -13.78
CA ALA A 48 22.92 -53.35 -13.63
C ALA A 48 23.07 -52.44 -14.86
N PRO A 49 22.03 -52.26 -15.69
CA PRO A 49 22.07 -51.26 -16.74
C PRO A 49 22.27 -49.89 -16.11
N ALA A 50 23.08 -49.03 -16.73
CA ALA A 50 23.34 -47.67 -16.27
C ALA A 50 22.03 -47.02 -15.80
N ASP A 51 21.95 -46.75 -14.48
CA ASP A 51 20.72 -46.35 -13.83
C ASP A 51 20.22 -45.04 -14.44
N PRO A 52 19.07 -45.04 -15.17
CA PRO A 52 18.55 -43.84 -15.79
C PRO A 52 18.26 -42.73 -14.75
N LEU A 53 18.04 -43.10 -13.48
CA LEU A 53 17.84 -42.16 -12.39
C LEU A 53 19.11 -41.39 -12.01
N ALA A 54 20.30 -41.97 -12.21
CA ALA A 54 21.56 -41.28 -11.94
C ALA A 54 21.74 -40.06 -12.85
N GLY A 55 21.32 -40.19 -14.12
CA GLY A 55 21.31 -39.09 -15.08
C GLY A 55 20.30 -38.00 -14.73
N GLU A 56 19.09 -38.38 -14.32
CA GLU A 56 18.06 -37.41 -13.89
C GLU A 56 18.46 -36.66 -12.62
N LEU A 57 19.07 -37.33 -11.65
CA LEU A 57 19.55 -36.73 -10.41
C LEU A 57 20.69 -35.74 -10.68
N ALA A 58 21.64 -36.09 -11.55
CA ALA A 58 22.70 -35.19 -11.98
C ALA A 58 22.13 -33.95 -12.70
N ALA A 59 21.14 -34.12 -13.58
CA ALA A 59 20.48 -33.02 -14.28
C ALA A 59 19.64 -32.14 -13.34
N LEU A 60 19.02 -32.71 -12.30
CA LEU A 60 18.31 -31.94 -11.28
C LEU A 60 19.28 -31.12 -10.42
N ARG A 61 20.40 -31.73 -10.01
CA ARG A 61 21.46 -31.05 -9.26
C ARG A 61 22.01 -29.87 -10.06
N GLN A 62 22.36 -30.10 -11.33
CA GLN A 62 22.84 -29.04 -12.22
C GLN A 62 21.81 -27.89 -12.35
N ARG A 63 20.53 -28.20 -12.58
CA ARG A 63 19.47 -27.17 -12.64
C ARG A 63 19.31 -26.37 -11.34
N THR A 64 19.62 -26.97 -10.20
CA THR A 64 19.52 -26.31 -8.89
C THR A 64 20.72 -25.40 -8.67
N GLU A 65 21.92 -25.84 -9.04
CA GLU A 65 23.15 -25.05 -9.02
C GLU A 65 23.04 -23.85 -9.99
N ASP A 66 22.54 -24.06 -11.21
CA ASP A 66 22.31 -22.99 -12.19
C ASP A 66 21.28 -21.96 -11.68
N ARG A 67 20.22 -22.42 -10.99
CA ARG A 67 19.22 -21.53 -10.38
C ARG A 67 19.78 -20.72 -9.23
N LEU A 68 20.64 -21.30 -8.40
CA LEU A 68 21.28 -20.61 -7.29
C LEU A 68 22.23 -19.53 -7.83
N ALA A 69 23.08 -19.87 -8.80
CA ALA A 69 23.96 -18.92 -9.47
C ALA A 69 23.18 -17.76 -10.13
N ALA A 70 22.02 -18.06 -10.73
CA ALA A 70 21.15 -17.03 -11.32
C ALA A 70 20.46 -16.12 -10.29
N ILE A 71 20.24 -16.60 -9.05
CA ILE A 71 19.72 -15.78 -7.94
C ILE A 71 20.85 -14.89 -7.40
N GLU A 72 22.02 -15.47 -7.12
CA GLU A 72 23.19 -14.72 -6.65
C GLU A 72 23.57 -13.59 -7.62
N ALA A 73 23.61 -13.89 -8.93
CA ALA A 73 23.86 -12.89 -9.98
C ALA A 73 22.81 -11.77 -10.07
N ARG A 74 21.62 -11.94 -9.47
CA ARG A 74 20.56 -10.92 -9.40
C ARG A 74 20.55 -10.14 -8.08
N GLU A 75 21.06 -10.73 -6.99
CA GLU A 75 21.05 -10.10 -5.67
C GLU A 75 22.19 -9.10 -5.49
N ASP A 76 23.40 -9.42 -5.94
CA ASP A 76 24.55 -8.51 -5.87
C ASP A 76 24.27 -7.11 -6.45
N PRO A 77 23.75 -6.96 -7.70
CA PRO A 77 23.47 -5.63 -8.25
C PRO A 77 22.33 -4.90 -7.53
N ARG A 78 21.44 -5.63 -6.83
CA ARG A 78 20.38 -5.01 -6.01
C ARG A 78 20.94 -4.43 -4.72
N ILE A 79 21.91 -5.11 -4.09
CA ILE A 79 22.59 -4.61 -2.89
C ILE A 79 23.39 -3.36 -3.24
N ASP A 80 24.17 -3.40 -4.33
CA ASP A 80 24.92 -2.24 -4.82
C ASP A 80 24.02 -1.04 -5.14
N ALA A 81 22.87 -1.29 -5.79
CA ALA A 81 21.90 -0.24 -6.09
C ALA A 81 21.28 0.37 -4.82
N LEU A 82 21.02 -0.44 -3.79
CA LEU A 82 20.50 0.04 -2.51
C LEU A 82 21.54 0.87 -1.76
N ASP A 83 22.81 0.46 -1.75
CA ASP A 83 23.89 1.22 -1.14
C ASP A 83 24.13 2.56 -1.84
N ALA A 84 24.04 2.60 -3.17
CA ALA A 84 24.09 3.84 -3.95
C ALA A 84 22.90 4.77 -3.62
N ALA A 85 21.70 4.22 -3.46
CA ALA A 85 20.51 4.99 -3.07
C ALA A 85 20.64 5.56 -1.64
N LEU A 86 21.14 4.77 -0.69
CA LEU A 86 21.43 5.23 0.67
C LEU A 86 22.52 6.31 0.71
N GLY A 87 23.55 6.19 -0.14
CA GLY A 87 24.57 7.22 -0.33
C GLY A 87 23.97 8.54 -0.82
N THR A 88 23.05 8.47 -1.79
CA THR A 88 22.33 9.64 -2.32
C THR A 88 21.46 10.31 -1.25
N LEU A 89 20.69 9.53 -0.48
CA LEU A 89 19.85 10.05 0.61
C LEU A 89 20.66 10.73 1.72
N ARG A 90 21.82 10.16 2.09
CA ARG A 90 22.75 10.80 3.04
C ARG A 90 23.26 12.13 2.49
N GLY A 91 23.63 12.18 1.21
CA GLY A 91 24.04 13.42 0.53
C GLY A 91 22.95 14.49 0.54
N GLN A 92 21.70 14.12 0.23
CA GLN A 92 20.55 15.04 0.28
C GLN A 92 20.28 15.55 1.70
N THR A 93 20.45 14.71 2.73
CA THR A 93 20.25 15.10 4.13
C THR A 93 21.28 16.12 4.59
N GLU A 94 22.56 15.91 4.24
CA GLU A 94 23.63 16.87 4.54
C GLU A 94 23.45 18.19 3.77
N GLU A 95 22.99 18.13 2.52
CA GLU A 95 22.67 19.33 1.74
C GLU A 95 21.50 20.12 2.35
N LEU A 96 20.41 19.46 2.75
CA LEU A 96 19.30 20.11 3.45
C LEU A 96 19.75 20.73 4.78
N ARG A 97 20.63 20.06 5.52
CA ARG A 97 21.22 20.59 6.75
C ARG A 97 22.07 21.83 6.48
N ARG A 98 22.87 21.84 5.40
CA ARG A 98 23.64 23.02 4.96
C ARG A 98 22.71 24.18 4.58
N GLN A 99 21.65 23.91 3.81
CA GLN A 99 20.66 24.92 3.42
C GLN A 99 19.95 25.51 4.64
N ALA A 100 19.60 24.70 5.64
CA ALA A 100 18.99 25.16 6.89
C ALA A 100 19.93 26.05 7.73
N LEU A 101 21.23 25.71 7.78
CA LEU A 101 22.24 26.55 8.45
C LEU A 101 22.44 27.88 7.72
N GLU A 102 22.44 27.87 6.38
CA GLU A 102 22.52 29.08 5.58
C GLU A 102 21.27 29.96 5.73
N SER A 103 20.06 29.39 5.75
CA SER A 103 18.82 30.16 5.97
C SER A 103 18.79 30.78 7.35
N THR A 104 19.27 30.06 8.37
CA THR A 104 19.36 30.58 9.74
C THR A 104 20.37 31.72 9.83
N THR A 105 21.54 31.59 9.19
CA THR A 105 22.54 32.65 9.11
C THR A 105 22.01 33.89 8.39
N ARG A 106 21.32 33.70 7.25
CA ARG A 106 20.68 34.81 6.50
C ARG A 106 19.59 35.51 7.32
N ALA A 107 18.75 34.75 8.01
CA ALA A 107 17.73 35.30 8.89
C ALA A 107 18.33 36.11 10.05
N GLY A 108 19.40 35.59 10.68
CA GLY A 108 20.14 36.30 11.72
C GLY A 108 20.70 37.65 11.25
N GLY A 109 21.37 37.67 10.10
CA GLY A 109 21.90 38.91 9.54
C GLY A 109 20.81 39.92 9.14
N ALA A 110 19.67 39.46 8.64
CA ALA A 110 18.53 40.33 8.32
C ALA A 110 17.92 40.97 9.58
N LEU A 111 17.83 40.21 10.68
CA LEU A 111 17.35 40.72 11.96
C LEU A 111 18.32 41.74 12.57
N GLU A 112 19.63 41.52 12.47
CA GLU A 112 20.65 42.49 12.92
C GLU A 112 20.59 43.79 12.10
N ALA A 113 20.45 43.68 10.77
CA ALA A 113 20.29 44.85 9.92
C ALA A 113 18.99 45.62 10.22
N LEU A 114 17.89 44.92 10.48
CA LEU A 114 16.62 45.53 10.89
C LEU A 114 16.78 46.27 12.24
N HIS A 115 17.45 45.65 13.20
CA HIS A 115 17.72 46.25 14.51
C HIS A 115 18.52 47.55 14.37
N GLY A 116 19.59 47.56 13.56
CA GLY A 116 20.38 48.77 13.29
C GLY A 116 19.56 49.90 12.65
N ARG A 117 18.64 49.57 11.72
CA ARG A 117 17.71 50.56 11.13
C ARG A 117 16.75 51.13 12.17
N ILE A 118 16.30 50.32 13.13
CA ILE A 118 15.41 50.76 14.21
C ILE A 118 16.15 51.70 15.16
N GLU A 119 17.40 51.40 15.54
CA GLU A 119 18.23 52.31 16.35
C GLU A 119 18.49 53.64 15.64
N GLU A 120 18.74 53.61 14.32
CA GLU A 120 18.92 54.82 13.51
C GLU A 120 17.63 55.67 13.46
N ILE A 121 16.46 55.03 13.30
CA ILE A 121 15.16 55.71 13.34
C ILE A 121 14.90 56.28 14.75
N ALA A 122 15.19 55.52 15.81
CA ALA A 122 15.03 55.97 17.19
C ALA A 122 15.89 57.21 17.49
N ALA A 123 17.14 57.24 17.02
CA ALA A 123 18.03 58.39 17.18
C ALA A 123 17.50 59.65 16.47
N ARG A 124 16.83 59.51 15.32
CA ARG A 124 16.17 60.63 14.61
C ARG A 124 14.84 61.03 15.24
N ALA A 125 14.14 60.09 15.87
CA ALA A 125 12.82 60.27 16.46
C ALA A 125 12.83 61.02 17.80
N GLY A 126 13.99 61.28 18.42
CA GLY A 126 14.10 61.92 19.74
C GLY A 126 13.45 63.31 19.89
N SER A 127 12.94 63.90 18.82
CA SER A 127 12.12 65.13 18.84
C SER A 127 10.61 64.91 18.80
N ASP A 128 10.12 63.66 18.69
CA ASP A 128 8.68 63.32 18.63
C ASP A 128 8.34 62.17 19.61
N PRO A 129 7.60 62.44 20.71
CA PRO A 129 7.29 61.44 21.73
C PRO A 129 6.39 60.29 21.25
N ASP A 130 5.48 60.53 20.29
CA ASP A 130 4.56 59.50 19.78
C ASP A 130 5.30 58.47 18.91
N LEU A 131 6.35 58.91 18.21
CA LEU A 131 7.19 58.03 17.41
C LEU A 131 8.08 57.16 18.29
N ALA A 132 8.54 57.67 19.44
CA ALA A 132 9.35 56.93 20.40
C ALA A 132 8.57 55.72 20.98
N ASP A 133 7.29 55.89 21.33
CA ASP A 133 6.46 54.81 21.87
C ASP A 133 6.21 53.69 20.85
N ARG A 134 5.98 54.04 19.58
CA ARG A 134 5.78 53.05 18.50
C ARG A 134 7.06 52.26 18.21
N VAL A 135 8.22 52.91 18.26
CA VAL A 135 9.51 52.25 18.08
C VAL A 135 9.81 51.30 19.25
N ALA A 136 9.48 51.68 20.48
CA ALA A 136 9.62 50.81 21.66
C ALA A 136 8.73 49.56 21.57
N ALA A 137 7.48 49.71 21.12
CA ALA A 137 6.58 48.59 20.91
C ALA A 137 7.09 47.60 19.85
N LEU A 138 7.54 48.11 18.70
CA LEU A 138 8.08 47.30 17.61
C LEU A 138 9.39 46.57 18.02
N ALA A 139 10.25 47.23 18.80
CA ALA A 139 11.45 46.61 19.36
C ALA A 139 11.09 45.43 20.29
N GLY A 140 10.00 45.54 21.06
CA GLY A 140 9.46 44.46 21.89
C GLY A 140 8.97 43.26 21.09
N GLU A 141 8.25 43.49 19.98
CA GLU A 141 7.79 42.42 19.08
C GLU A 141 8.96 41.68 18.42
N ILE A 142 10.01 42.40 18.00
CA ILE A 142 11.21 41.81 17.41
C ILE A 142 11.98 40.97 18.45
N ALA A 143 12.04 41.42 19.71
CA ALA A 143 12.63 40.64 20.79
C ALA A 143 11.86 39.35 21.07
N GLN A 144 10.52 39.37 21.03
CA GLN A 144 9.69 38.17 21.15
C GLN A 144 9.92 37.19 19.99
N MET A 145 9.93 37.69 18.74
CA MET A 145 10.21 36.84 17.57
C MET A 145 11.60 36.20 17.64
N ARG A 146 12.61 36.96 18.11
CA ARG A 146 13.97 36.43 18.33
C ARG A 146 14.00 35.35 19.42
N GLY A 147 13.21 35.50 20.48
CA GLY A 147 13.05 34.48 21.52
C GLY A 147 12.40 33.19 21.00
N ALA A 148 11.40 33.31 20.13
CA ALA A 148 10.72 32.16 19.51
C ALA A 148 11.60 31.41 18.48
N MET A 149 12.55 32.10 17.84
CA MET A 149 13.46 31.52 16.85
C MET A 149 14.77 30.97 17.44
N ALA A 150 15.01 31.11 18.75
CA ALA A 150 16.21 30.60 19.39
C ALA A 150 16.21 29.04 19.37
N PRO A 151 17.19 28.39 18.70
CA PRO A 151 17.22 26.95 18.61
C PRO A 151 17.69 26.37 19.95
N GLY A 152 16.75 25.85 20.75
CA GLY A 152 17.12 25.07 21.94
C GLY A 152 16.20 25.12 23.15
N ALA A 153 15.16 25.95 23.19
CA ALA A 153 14.23 25.99 24.33
C ALA A 153 12.94 25.19 24.06
N ALA A 154 13.07 23.96 23.58
CA ALA A 154 12.00 22.97 23.74
C ALA A 154 12.01 22.51 25.21
N ALA A 155 11.53 23.38 26.10
CA ALA A 155 11.08 22.96 27.40
C ALA A 155 9.88 22.03 27.18
N SER A 156 10.00 20.77 27.58
CA SER A 156 8.87 19.86 27.75
C SER A 156 7.75 20.61 28.49
N PRO A 157 6.52 20.70 27.96
CA PRO A 157 5.46 21.39 28.66
C PRO A 157 5.07 20.58 29.90
N GLN A 158 5.45 21.07 31.08
CA GLN A 158 4.76 20.71 32.31
C GLN A 158 3.37 21.34 32.28
N LEU A 159 2.38 20.50 32.00
CA LEU A 159 0.96 20.77 32.21
C LEU A 159 0.68 20.86 33.72
N SER A 160 0.73 22.08 34.26
CA SER A 160 0.23 22.41 35.59
C SER A 160 -0.41 23.81 35.56
N ASP A 161 -1.62 23.92 35.02
CA ASP A 161 -2.78 24.52 35.70
C ASP A 161 -4.02 24.62 34.78
N PRO A 162 -5.25 24.47 35.32
CA PRO A 162 -6.47 24.30 34.54
C PRO A 162 -7.11 25.63 34.13
N LEU A 163 -7.41 25.77 32.84
CA LEU A 163 -8.34 26.79 32.34
C LEU A 163 -9.81 26.39 32.62
N PRO A 164 -10.71 27.36 32.85
CA PRO A 164 -12.12 27.09 33.13
C PRO A 164 -12.83 26.53 31.89
N ALA A 165 -13.49 25.38 32.08
CA ALA A 165 -14.21 24.66 31.06
C ALA A 165 -15.40 25.47 30.53
N ALA A 166 -15.33 25.88 29.26
CA ALA A 166 -16.51 26.12 28.45
C ALA A 166 -17.20 24.77 28.24
N ALA A 167 -18.51 24.71 28.51
CA ALA A 167 -19.31 23.50 28.51
C ALA A 167 -19.40 22.90 27.10
N VAL A 168 -18.49 21.96 26.81
CA VAL A 168 -18.65 20.98 25.73
C VAL A 168 -19.76 20.03 26.17
N PRO A 169 -20.79 19.78 25.33
CA PRO A 169 -21.82 18.80 25.65
C PRO A 169 -21.16 17.44 25.92
N PRO A 170 -21.51 16.75 27.03
CA PRO A 170 -20.86 15.52 27.41
C PRO A 170 -21.03 14.49 26.28
N PRO A 171 -19.94 13.86 25.80
CA PRO A 171 -20.05 12.77 24.85
C PRO A 171 -20.95 11.69 25.47
N ALA A 172 -21.87 11.18 24.66
CA ALA A 172 -22.74 10.07 25.05
C ALA A 172 -21.86 8.97 25.66
N ARG A 173 -22.16 8.59 26.92
CA ARG A 173 -21.44 7.52 27.60
C ARG A 173 -21.66 6.23 26.79
N ILE A 174 -20.60 5.76 26.16
CA ILE A 174 -20.56 4.42 25.58
C ILE A 174 -20.63 3.44 26.78
N PRO A 175 -21.56 2.47 26.79
CA PRO A 175 -21.67 1.50 27.87
C PRO A 175 -20.35 0.73 28.11
N ASP A 176 -20.12 0.36 29.37
CA ASP A 176 -18.84 -0.12 29.90
C ASP A 176 -18.19 -1.29 29.13
N ALA A 177 -16.97 -1.00 28.64
CA ALA A 177 -15.71 -1.76 28.51
C ALA A 177 -15.62 -3.30 28.30
N ALA A 178 -16.71 -4.05 28.14
CA ALA A 178 -16.62 -5.43 27.69
C ALA A 178 -16.35 -5.45 26.18
N GLY A 179 -15.10 -5.74 25.77
CA GLY A 179 -14.72 -5.90 24.36
C GLY A 179 -13.82 -4.82 23.77
N LEU A 180 -13.24 -3.94 24.58
CA LEU A 180 -12.16 -3.05 24.12
C LEU A 180 -10.82 -3.80 24.07
N VAL A 181 -10.09 -3.57 22.99
CA VAL A 181 -8.79 -4.16 22.73
C VAL A 181 -7.72 -3.09 22.85
N SER A 182 -6.87 -3.22 23.88
CA SER A 182 -5.78 -2.27 24.10
C SER A 182 -4.66 -2.43 23.07
N PRO A 183 -3.97 -1.32 22.70
CA PRO A 183 -2.74 -1.40 21.91
C PRO A 183 -1.74 -2.40 22.52
N GLY A 184 -1.04 -3.14 21.67
CA GLY A 184 -0.13 -4.22 22.07
C GLY A 184 -0.81 -5.58 22.27
N SER A 185 -2.14 -5.65 22.20
CA SER A 185 -2.87 -6.91 22.36
C SER A 185 -3.04 -7.64 21.03
N THR A 186 -3.05 -8.97 21.09
CA THR A 186 -3.45 -9.85 19.98
C THR A 186 -4.81 -10.46 20.29
N LEU A 187 -5.74 -10.45 19.33
CA LEU A 187 -6.96 -11.24 19.38
C LEU A 187 -6.92 -12.36 18.36
N LEU A 188 -7.60 -13.43 18.72
CA LEU A 188 -8.00 -14.49 17.83
C LEU A 188 -9.50 -14.34 17.61
N LEU A 189 -9.89 -14.11 16.37
CA LEU A 189 -11.28 -13.96 15.92
C LEU A 189 -11.60 -15.14 14.98
N ALA A 190 -12.89 -15.41 14.79
CA ALA A 190 -13.38 -16.46 13.90
C ALA A 190 -12.74 -17.84 14.17
N ASP A 191 -12.88 -18.33 15.40
CA ASP A 191 -12.32 -19.61 15.87
C ASP A 191 -10.80 -19.77 15.63
N GLY A 192 -10.08 -18.64 15.65
CA GLY A 192 -8.63 -18.60 15.43
C GLY A 192 -8.22 -18.49 13.96
N GLY A 193 -9.16 -18.44 13.02
CA GLY A 193 -8.90 -18.21 11.60
C GLY A 193 -8.37 -16.80 11.29
N LEU A 194 -8.63 -15.83 12.17
CA LEU A 194 -8.14 -14.47 12.04
C LEU A 194 -7.37 -14.03 13.29
N ARG A 195 -6.07 -13.80 13.14
CA ARG A 195 -5.22 -13.20 14.17
C ARG A 195 -5.07 -11.71 13.89
N VAL A 196 -5.48 -10.88 14.84
CA VAL A 196 -5.41 -9.41 14.76
C VAL A 196 -4.53 -8.89 15.88
N PHE A 197 -3.47 -8.16 15.56
CA PHE A 197 -2.68 -7.44 16.55
C PHE A 197 -2.94 -5.93 16.45
N VAL A 198 -3.33 -5.31 17.56
CA VAL A 198 -3.62 -3.86 17.58
C VAL A 198 -2.32 -3.13 17.90
N SER A 199 -1.72 -2.49 16.91
CA SER A 199 -0.45 -1.76 17.08
C SER A 199 -0.66 -0.38 17.71
N ARG A 200 -1.70 0.34 17.28
CA ARG A 200 -2.00 1.70 17.76
C ARG A 200 -3.50 1.95 17.68
N VAL A 201 -4.02 2.74 18.60
CA VAL A 201 -5.39 3.25 18.56
C VAL A 201 -5.36 4.77 18.73
N THR A 202 -6.14 5.49 17.95
CA THR A 202 -6.38 6.94 18.04
C THR A 202 -7.88 7.19 18.17
N ALA A 203 -8.30 8.45 18.37
CA ALA A 203 -9.72 8.78 18.38
C ALA A 203 -10.39 8.53 17.00
N GLU A 204 -9.62 8.58 15.92
CA GLU A 204 -10.10 8.48 14.53
C GLU A 204 -10.05 7.05 13.98
N GLY A 205 -9.25 6.16 14.56
CA GLY A 205 -9.09 4.81 14.03
C GLY A 205 -8.12 3.93 14.80
N ALA A 206 -7.81 2.77 14.22
CA ALA A 206 -6.84 1.83 14.76
C ALA A 206 -5.89 1.33 13.68
N ARG A 207 -4.63 1.15 14.04
CA ARG A 207 -3.61 0.50 13.22
C ARG A 207 -3.51 -0.96 13.65
N LEU A 208 -3.82 -1.85 12.73
CA LEU A 208 -3.97 -3.28 12.93
C LEU A 208 -2.91 -4.03 12.12
N PHE A 209 -2.35 -5.10 12.66
CA PHE A 209 -1.56 -6.07 11.92
C PHE A 209 -2.39 -7.34 11.71
N LEU A 210 -2.63 -7.65 10.45
CA LEU A 210 -3.55 -8.69 9.99
C LEU A 210 -2.79 -9.59 9.01
N GLN A 211 -2.55 -10.85 9.39
CA GLN A 211 -1.94 -11.86 8.51
C GLN A 211 -0.63 -11.43 7.81
N GLY A 212 0.21 -10.65 8.48
CA GLY A 212 1.48 -10.19 7.89
C GLY A 212 1.44 -8.77 7.33
N GLU A 213 0.28 -8.11 7.28
CA GLU A 213 0.11 -6.77 6.72
C GLU A 213 -0.35 -5.76 7.77
N MET A 214 0.20 -4.54 7.73
CA MET A 214 -0.22 -3.42 8.57
C MET A 214 -1.31 -2.62 7.85
N VAL A 215 -2.50 -2.51 8.44
CA VAL A 215 -3.63 -1.75 7.90
C VAL A 215 -4.09 -0.71 8.92
N THR A 216 -4.42 0.49 8.45
CA THR A 216 -5.10 1.50 9.27
C THR A 216 -6.58 1.47 8.95
N LEU A 217 -7.42 1.21 9.94
CA LEU A 217 -8.87 1.15 9.80
C LEU A 217 -9.48 2.36 10.54
N PRO A 218 -10.21 3.26 9.87
CA PRO A 218 -10.91 4.34 10.53
C PRO A 218 -12.13 3.81 11.32
N VAL A 219 -12.60 4.57 12.31
CA VAL A 219 -13.84 4.23 13.05
C VAL A 219 -15.03 4.20 12.09
N GLY A 220 -15.86 3.16 12.21
CA GLY A 220 -16.92 2.82 11.25
C GLY A 220 -16.43 2.10 9.99
N GLY A 221 -15.11 2.07 9.77
CA GLY A 221 -14.49 1.37 8.65
C GLY A 221 -14.55 -0.14 8.80
N SER A 222 -14.62 -0.83 7.67
CA SER A 222 -14.58 -2.29 7.62
C SER A 222 -13.61 -2.79 6.56
N LEU A 223 -12.95 -3.91 6.85
CA LEU A 223 -12.00 -4.56 5.97
C LEU A 223 -12.36 -6.04 5.82
N THR A 224 -12.46 -6.52 4.59
CA THR A 224 -12.62 -7.95 4.32
C THR A 224 -11.25 -8.60 4.19
N VAL A 225 -11.03 -9.68 4.93
CA VAL A 225 -9.79 -10.47 4.94
C VAL A 225 -10.15 -11.94 4.72
N PRO A 226 -9.38 -12.69 3.92
CA PRO A 226 -9.53 -14.13 3.83
C PRO A 226 -9.15 -14.74 5.18
N ALA A 227 -9.87 -15.75 5.66
CA ALA A 227 -9.61 -16.45 6.91
C ALA A 227 -9.84 -17.94 6.68
N GLY A 228 -8.76 -18.68 6.44
CA GLY A 228 -8.85 -20.09 6.03
C GLY A 228 -9.47 -20.23 4.64
N ARG A 229 -10.63 -20.90 4.55
CA ARG A 229 -11.39 -21.08 3.29
C ARG A 229 -12.45 -20.02 3.04
N ASP A 230 -12.78 -19.24 4.06
CA ASP A 230 -13.82 -18.23 4.02
C ASP A 230 -13.22 -16.83 4.03
N HIS A 231 -14.09 -15.83 3.98
CA HIS A 231 -13.75 -14.43 4.18
C HIS A 231 -14.39 -13.95 5.49
N CYS A 232 -13.71 -13.03 6.15
CA CYS A 232 -14.17 -12.35 7.36
C CYS A 232 -14.15 -10.85 7.13
N ARG A 233 -15.20 -10.15 7.52
CA ARG A 233 -15.28 -8.69 7.55
C ARG A 233 -14.99 -8.24 8.97
N LEU A 234 -13.85 -7.58 9.15
CA LEU A 234 -13.44 -6.94 10.39
C LEU A 234 -13.90 -5.48 10.36
N THR A 235 -14.69 -5.07 11.34
CA THR A 235 -15.20 -3.69 11.46
C THR A 235 -14.66 -3.04 12.73
N LEU A 236 -14.19 -1.81 12.62
CA LEU A 236 -13.82 -0.98 13.78
C LEU A 236 -15.03 -0.16 14.19
N GLU A 237 -15.78 -0.63 15.19
CA GLU A 237 -17.01 0.04 15.64
C GLU A 237 -16.71 1.33 16.40
N GLY A 238 -15.58 1.39 17.09
CA GLY A 238 -15.19 2.54 17.90
C GLY A 238 -13.74 2.47 18.34
N ALA A 239 -13.17 3.62 18.65
CA ALA A 239 -11.81 3.75 19.13
C ALA A 239 -11.75 4.78 20.27
N THR A 240 -11.04 4.43 21.34
CA THR A 240 -10.80 5.30 22.49
C THR A 240 -9.31 5.25 22.84
N PRO A 241 -8.79 6.20 23.64
CA PRO A 241 -7.40 6.12 24.12
C PRO A 241 -7.07 4.80 24.84
N GLY A 242 -8.08 4.12 25.42
CA GLY A 242 -7.91 2.83 26.12
C GLY A 242 -7.96 1.58 25.23
N GLY A 243 -8.46 1.70 24.00
CA GLY A 243 -8.55 0.55 23.09
C GLY A 243 -9.53 0.72 21.93
N ALA A 244 -9.51 -0.26 21.03
CA ALA A 244 -10.37 -0.38 19.87
C ALA A 244 -11.48 -1.40 20.11
N ARG A 245 -12.70 -1.12 19.65
CA ARG A 245 -13.82 -2.08 19.64
C ARG A 245 -13.92 -2.67 18.23
N LEU A 246 -13.57 -3.95 18.11
CA LEU A 246 -13.56 -4.67 16.84
C LEU A 246 -14.67 -5.72 16.82
N THR A 247 -15.39 -5.81 15.71
CA THR A 247 -16.33 -6.91 15.43
C THR A 247 -15.99 -7.63 14.14
N THR A 248 -16.35 -8.91 14.09
CA THR A 248 -16.10 -9.77 12.93
C THR A 248 -17.34 -10.55 12.56
N ALA A 249 -17.66 -10.56 11.26
CA ALA A 249 -18.60 -11.50 10.65
C ALA A 249 -17.84 -12.32 9.61
N CYS A 250 -18.13 -13.62 9.49
CA CYS A 250 -17.39 -14.52 8.60
C CYS A 250 -18.33 -15.47 7.84
N GLY A 251 -17.88 -15.94 6.69
CA GLY A 251 -18.60 -16.95 5.91
C GLY A 251 -20.04 -16.52 5.60
N ALA A 252 -21.02 -17.31 6.06
CA ALA A 252 -22.45 -17.09 5.81
C ALA A 252 -23.03 -15.87 6.55
N ASP A 253 -22.36 -15.38 7.61
CA ASP A 253 -22.81 -14.20 8.36
C ASP A 253 -22.45 -12.89 7.63
N LEU A 254 -21.65 -12.97 6.56
CA LEU A 254 -21.37 -11.81 5.75
C LEU A 254 -22.57 -11.42 4.88
N PRO A 255 -22.79 -10.11 4.66
CA PRO A 255 -23.73 -9.68 3.63
C PRO A 255 -23.30 -10.24 2.28
N ALA A 256 -24.24 -10.38 1.33
CA ALA A 256 -23.90 -10.77 -0.04
C ALA A 256 -22.82 -9.82 -0.61
N PRO A 257 -21.88 -10.35 -1.41
CA PRO A 257 -20.86 -9.52 -2.04
C PRO A 257 -21.48 -8.48 -2.97
N GLN A 258 -20.91 -7.27 -2.96
CA GLN A 258 -21.40 -6.17 -3.78
C GLN A 258 -20.68 -6.13 -5.13
N GLY A 259 -21.43 -5.82 -6.19
CA GLY A 259 -20.89 -5.63 -7.53
C GLY A 259 -21.08 -6.85 -8.45
N LEU A 260 -20.24 -6.93 -9.48
CA LEU A 260 -20.36 -7.88 -10.57
C LEU A 260 -19.31 -9.01 -10.42
N PRO A 261 -19.73 -10.29 -10.38
CA PRO A 261 -18.79 -11.40 -10.40
C PRO A 261 -18.18 -11.61 -11.80
N PRO A 262 -17.07 -12.38 -11.92
CA PRO A 262 -16.50 -12.76 -13.20
C PRO A 262 -17.52 -13.48 -14.08
N GLY A 263 -17.46 -13.22 -15.39
CA GLY A 263 -18.40 -13.77 -16.37
C GLY A 263 -19.68 -12.94 -16.54
N ARG A 264 -19.84 -11.82 -15.83
CA ARG A 264 -20.99 -10.93 -15.97
C ARG A 264 -20.67 -9.70 -16.81
N THR A 265 -21.65 -9.24 -17.56
CA THR A 265 -21.61 -8.00 -18.33
C THR A 265 -22.52 -6.97 -17.70
N ALA A 266 -22.02 -5.76 -17.47
CA ALA A 266 -22.83 -4.58 -17.20
C ALA A 266 -23.01 -3.75 -18.46
N LEU A 267 -24.18 -3.15 -18.58
CA LEU A 267 -24.54 -2.22 -19.62
C LEU A 267 -24.69 -0.85 -18.97
N PHE A 268 -23.97 0.15 -19.50
CA PHE A 268 -24.05 1.53 -19.06
C PHE A 268 -24.55 2.40 -20.21
N GLU A 269 -25.11 3.57 -19.90
CA GLU A 269 -25.53 4.59 -20.87
C GLU A 269 -26.44 4.00 -21.95
N ASP A 270 -27.54 3.37 -21.54
CA ASP A 270 -28.50 2.68 -22.42
C ASP A 270 -27.88 1.61 -23.34
N GLY A 271 -26.81 0.99 -22.88
CA GLY A 271 -26.12 -0.09 -23.59
C GLY A 271 -25.12 0.38 -24.64
N ARG A 272 -24.83 1.69 -24.70
CA ARG A 272 -23.71 2.23 -25.49
C ARG A 272 -22.38 1.67 -25.01
N LEU A 273 -22.24 1.47 -23.70
CA LEU A 273 -21.04 0.91 -23.10
C LEU A 273 -21.32 -0.46 -22.50
N ARG A 274 -20.52 -1.44 -22.89
CA ARG A 274 -20.58 -2.81 -22.38
C ARG A 274 -19.28 -3.14 -21.68
N VAL A 275 -19.38 -3.49 -20.40
CA VAL A 275 -18.23 -3.86 -19.58
C VAL A 275 -18.41 -5.30 -19.14
N PHE A 276 -17.54 -6.19 -19.60
CA PHE A 276 -17.52 -7.59 -19.17
C PHE A 276 -16.42 -7.81 -18.13
N VAL A 277 -16.79 -8.36 -16.97
CA VAL A 277 -15.84 -8.67 -15.90
C VAL A 277 -15.21 -10.02 -16.20
N SER A 278 -13.96 -10.04 -16.65
CA SER A 278 -13.26 -11.28 -16.97
C SER A 278 -12.66 -11.95 -15.74
N ARG A 279 -12.10 -11.16 -14.82
CA ARG A 279 -11.47 -11.65 -13.59
C ARG A 279 -11.56 -10.58 -12.51
N VAL A 280 -11.69 -11.00 -11.27
CA VAL A 280 -11.56 -10.14 -10.09
C VAL A 280 -10.59 -10.81 -9.13
N GLU A 281 -9.66 -10.03 -8.59
CA GLU A 281 -8.66 -10.46 -7.61
C GLU A 281 -8.86 -9.59 -6.37
N ASP A 282 -8.95 -10.20 -5.18
CA ASP A 282 -9.11 -9.46 -3.92
C ASP A 282 -7.78 -8.93 -3.37
N ARG A 283 -6.65 -9.55 -3.75
CA ARG A 283 -5.31 -9.21 -3.23
C ARG A 283 -4.19 -9.36 -4.28
N PRO A 284 -3.60 -8.24 -4.74
CA PRO A 284 -4.09 -6.87 -4.57
C PRO A 284 -5.49 -6.72 -5.22
N PRO A 285 -6.34 -5.79 -4.74
CA PRO A 285 -7.67 -5.61 -5.31
C PRO A 285 -7.53 -5.13 -6.75
N ARG A 286 -7.98 -5.95 -7.71
CA ARG A 286 -7.92 -5.67 -9.14
C ARG A 286 -9.08 -6.32 -9.86
N ALA A 287 -9.52 -5.72 -10.97
CA ALA A 287 -10.45 -6.33 -11.89
C ALA A 287 -9.92 -6.24 -13.31
N ARG A 288 -9.99 -7.36 -14.02
CA ARG A 288 -9.72 -7.45 -15.44
C ARG A 288 -11.03 -7.32 -16.20
N LEU A 289 -11.20 -6.20 -16.87
CA LEU A 289 -12.42 -5.81 -17.57
C LEU A 289 -12.18 -5.88 -19.08
N TRP A 290 -13.12 -6.43 -19.83
CA TRP A 290 -13.17 -6.28 -21.28
C TRP A 290 -14.13 -5.14 -21.61
N ILE A 291 -13.60 -4.11 -22.24
CA ILE A 291 -14.30 -2.87 -22.53
C ILE A 291 -14.01 -2.48 -23.97
N ASP A 292 -15.06 -2.30 -24.77
CA ASP A 292 -14.98 -1.95 -26.21
C ASP A 292 -13.88 -2.70 -26.98
N SER A 293 -13.91 -4.03 -26.91
CA SER A 293 -12.96 -4.92 -27.60
C SER A 293 -11.52 -4.95 -27.06
N ARG A 294 -11.23 -4.35 -25.91
CA ARG A 294 -9.90 -4.37 -25.27
C ARG A 294 -9.96 -4.85 -23.82
N MET A 295 -8.89 -5.49 -23.36
CA MET A 295 -8.75 -5.87 -21.96
C MET A 295 -8.06 -4.76 -21.18
N HIS A 296 -8.62 -4.42 -20.02
CA HIS A 296 -8.09 -3.45 -19.07
C HIS A 296 -7.93 -4.11 -17.70
N ASP A 297 -6.75 -3.99 -17.10
CA ASP A 297 -6.51 -4.39 -15.71
C ASP A 297 -6.58 -3.13 -14.83
N LEU A 298 -7.65 -3.00 -14.05
CA LEU A 298 -7.91 -1.84 -13.21
C LEU A 298 -7.73 -2.19 -11.73
N ALA A 299 -7.14 -1.27 -10.98
CA ALA A 299 -7.20 -1.25 -9.52
C ALA A 299 -8.33 -0.30 -9.05
N PRO A 300 -8.85 -0.43 -7.82
CA PRO A 300 -9.82 0.53 -7.28
C PRO A 300 -9.34 1.98 -7.44
N GLY A 301 -10.26 2.86 -7.81
CA GLY A 301 -10.01 4.26 -8.13
C GLY A 301 -9.48 4.54 -9.54
N ARG A 302 -9.06 3.51 -10.30
CA ARG A 302 -8.51 3.70 -11.65
C ARG A 302 -9.61 3.74 -12.72
N LEU A 303 -9.47 4.70 -13.64
CA LEU A 303 -10.34 4.90 -14.79
C LEU A 303 -9.72 4.34 -16.08
N ALA A 304 -10.49 3.58 -16.85
CA ALA A 304 -10.22 3.28 -18.24
C ALA A 304 -11.01 4.26 -19.13
N LEU A 305 -10.29 5.03 -19.96
CA LEU A 305 -10.90 5.92 -20.94
C LEU A 305 -11.04 5.22 -22.28
N LEU A 306 -12.17 5.49 -22.94
CA LEU A 306 -12.60 4.87 -24.19
C LEU A 306 -13.10 5.96 -25.13
N GLY A 307 -12.99 5.73 -26.44
CA GLY A 307 -13.47 6.66 -27.47
C GLY A 307 -12.45 7.72 -27.89
N SER A 308 -12.84 8.50 -28.91
CA SER A 308 -12.06 9.62 -29.47
C SER A 308 -12.60 10.98 -28.98
N ALA A 309 -11.84 12.05 -29.21
CA ALA A 309 -12.19 13.40 -28.76
C ALA A 309 -13.64 13.79 -29.13
N GLY A 310 -14.48 14.03 -28.11
CA GLY A 310 -15.89 14.43 -28.25
C GLY A 310 -16.92 13.40 -27.78
N ASP A 311 -16.57 12.11 -27.71
CA ASP A 311 -17.48 11.05 -27.24
C ASP A 311 -16.72 10.04 -26.38
N ARG A 312 -16.13 10.53 -25.28
CA ARG A 312 -15.35 9.69 -24.38
C ARG A 312 -16.25 9.05 -23.33
N CYS A 313 -15.97 7.79 -23.04
CA CYS A 313 -16.52 7.07 -21.90
C CYS A 313 -15.39 6.72 -20.94
N GLY A 314 -15.61 6.94 -19.66
CA GLY A 314 -14.74 6.49 -18.58
C GLY A 314 -15.39 5.32 -17.84
N VAL A 315 -14.63 4.26 -17.57
CA VAL A 315 -15.06 3.14 -16.71
C VAL A 315 -14.12 3.06 -15.52
N ARG A 316 -14.66 3.23 -14.31
CA ARG A 316 -13.87 3.21 -13.08
C ARG A 316 -14.17 1.95 -12.27
N LEU A 317 -13.13 1.30 -11.78
CA LEU A 317 -13.29 0.29 -10.74
C LEU A 317 -13.40 1.03 -9.40
N GLU A 318 -14.58 1.02 -8.78
CA GLU A 318 -14.80 1.69 -7.50
C GLU A 318 -14.23 0.87 -6.34
N SER A 319 -14.56 -0.42 -6.31
CA SER A 319 -14.15 -1.33 -5.24
C SER A 319 -14.17 -2.78 -5.69
N VAL A 320 -13.49 -3.62 -4.91
CA VAL A 320 -13.53 -5.08 -5.03
C VAL A 320 -14.02 -5.67 -3.70
N ASP A 321 -15.04 -6.52 -3.75
CA ASP A 321 -15.58 -7.24 -2.59
C ASP A 321 -15.74 -8.73 -2.90
N ARG A 322 -14.83 -9.58 -2.38
CA ARG A 322 -14.91 -11.05 -2.45
C ARG A 322 -15.13 -11.54 -3.88
N GLY A 323 -14.23 -11.14 -4.76
CA GLY A 323 -14.28 -11.49 -6.17
C GLY A 323 -15.37 -10.78 -6.97
N HIS A 324 -16.04 -9.76 -6.42
CA HIS A 324 -16.99 -8.93 -7.15
C HIS A 324 -16.41 -7.54 -7.38
N ALA A 325 -16.61 -7.01 -8.58
CA ALA A 325 -16.15 -5.67 -8.96
C ALA A 325 -17.33 -4.69 -8.96
N THR A 326 -17.24 -3.63 -8.17
CA THR A 326 -18.16 -2.49 -8.28
C THR A 326 -17.59 -1.53 -9.30
N ILE A 327 -18.32 -1.30 -10.39
CA ILE A 327 -17.85 -0.55 -11.54
C ILE A 327 -18.84 0.58 -11.80
N SER A 328 -18.33 1.77 -12.02
CA SER A 328 -19.10 2.91 -12.53
C SER A 328 -18.65 3.23 -13.95
N ALA A 329 -19.53 3.88 -14.69
CA ALA A 329 -19.17 4.46 -15.97
C ALA A 329 -19.84 5.82 -16.14
N THR A 330 -19.18 6.67 -16.92
CA THR A 330 -19.70 7.98 -17.30
C THR A 330 -19.32 8.19 -18.76
N CYS A 331 -20.23 8.71 -19.57
CA CYS A 331 -19.96 9.06 -20.97
C CYS A 331 -20.37 10.49 -21.26
N GLY A 332 -19.62 11.14 -22.15
CA GLY A 332 -19.99 12.43 -22.72
C GLY A 332 -18.86 13.45 -22.72
N ALA A 333 -19.18 14.64 -23.23
CA ALA A 333 -18.23 15.76 -23.35
C ALA A 333 -17.70 16.25 -21.99
N ALA A 334 -18.42 15.95 -20.90
CA ALA A 334 -18.05 16.34 -19.55
C ALA A 334 -16.80 15.62 -19.02
N LEU A 335 -16.36 14.50 -19.61
CA LEU A 335 -15.12 13.82 -19.22
C LEU A 335 -13.90 14.49 -19.87
N ALA A 336 -13.52 15.63 -19.31
CA ALA A 336 -12.25 16.27 -19.62
C ALA A 336 -11.14 15.60 -18.81
N VAL A 337 -10.24 14.89 -19.50
CA VAL A 337 -9.03 14.34 -18.89
C VAL A 337 -7.82 15.07 -19.44
N SER A 338 -6.96 15.53 -18.54
CA SER A 338 -5.71 16.21 -18.92
C SER A 338 -4.70 15.26 -19.54
N GLU A 339 -3.80 15.81 -20.33
CA GLU A 339 -2.48 15.17 -20.51
C GLU A 339 -1.74 15.10 -19.16
N PRO A 340 -0.73 14.22 -19.00
CA PRO A 340 0.07 14.18 -17.79
C PRO A 340 0.68 15.56 -17.48
N VAL A 341 0.31 16.13 -16.33
CA VAL A 341 0.80 17.41 -15.85
C VAL A 341 1.99 17.18 -14.96
N GLY A 342 3.15 17.74 -15.31
CA GLY A 342 4.36 17.65 -14.48
C GLY A 342 4.34 18.63 -13.29
N PRO A 343 5.10 18.38 -12.21
CA PRO A 343 5.26 19.33 -11.11
C PRO A 343 5.71 20.71 -11.61
N GLY A 344 5.13 21.76 -11.04
CA GLY A 344 5.35 23.15 -11.47
C GLY A 344 4.53 23.58 -12.69
N SER A 345 3.66 22.72 -13.22
CA SER A 345 2.79 23.03 -14.36
C SER A 345 1.33 23.18 -13.95
N SER A 346 0.55 23.89 -14.77
CA SER A 346 -0.90 24.04 -14.61
C SER A 346 -1.65 23.49 -15.81
N VAL A 347 -2.84 22.94 -15.56
CA VAL A 347 -3.79 22.53 -16.60
C VAL A 347 -5.14 23.18 -16.36
N SER A 348 -5.83 23.50 -17.45
CA SER A 348 -7.24 23.90 -17.44
C SER A 348 -8.11 22.71 -17.87
N LEU A 349 -9.20 22.48 -17.14
CA LEU A 349 -10.15 21.39 -17.34
C LEU A 349 -11.57 21.96 -17.47
N GLY A 350 -12.42 21.28 -18.23
CA GLY A 350 -13.83 21.65 -18.42
C GLY A 350 -14.02 23.05 -18.98
N ASP A 351 -13.41 23.37 -20.13
CA ASP A 351 -13.51 24.70 -20.75
C ASP A 351 -13.09 25.86 -19.81
N ASP A 352 -11.94 25.69 -19.14
CA ASP A 352 -11.41 26.62 -18.12
C ASP A 352 -12.24 26.71 -16.82
N ALA A 353 -13.26 25.87 -16.63
CA ALA A 353 -14.04 25.84 -15.38
C ALA A 353 -13.20 25.45 -14.16
N ALA A 354 -12.14 24.65 -14.35
CA ALA A 354 -11.19 24.31 -13.29
C ALA A 354 -9.75 24.50 -13.77
N ARG A 355 -8.95 25.29 -13.04
CA ARG A 355 -7.50 25.40 -13.28
C ARG A 355 -6.74 24.78 -12.13
N VAL A 356 -5.95 23.75 -12.43
CA VAL A 356 -5.21 22.95 -11.46
C VAL A 356 -3.73 23.18 -11.66
N PHE A 357 -3.03 23.60 -10.61
CA PHE A 357 -1.58 23.67 -10.56
C PHE A 357 -1.03 22.50 -9.76
N LEU A 358 -0.17 21.69 -10.37
CA LEU A 358 0.48 20.58 -9.70
C LEU A 358 1.76 21.07 -9.04
N SER A 359 1.78 21.14 -7.71
CA SER A 359 2.96 21.58 -6.96
C SER A 359 4.01 20.47 -6.84
N ALA A 360 3.59 19.25 -6.49
CA ALA A 360 4.52 18.14 -6.28
C ALA A 360 3.84 16.78 -6.50
N LEU A 361 4.65 15.77 -6.82
CA LEU A 361 4.26 14.36 -6.78
C LEU A 361 5.09 13.67 -5.70
N SER A 362 4.41 12.91 -4.85
CA SER A 362 5.02 12.12 -3.79
C SER A 362 5.28 10.69 -4.27
N GLY A 363 6.33 10.05 -3.73
CA GLY A 363 6.72 8.69 -4.08
C GLY A 363 5.72 7.60 -3.68
N ASP A 364 4.73 7.94 -2.85
CA ASP A 364 3.59 7.09 -2.47
C ASP A 364 2.42 7.17 -3.47
N GLY A 365 2.58 7.91 -4.56
CA GLY A 365 1.56 8.03 -5.59
C GLY A 365 0.51 9.13 -5.31
N ARG A 366 0.80 10.09 -4.41
CA ARG A 366 -0.06 11.26 -4.19
C ARG A 366 0.41 12.48 -4.98
N ALA A 367 -0.54 13.34 -5.37
CA ALA A 367 -0.30 14.62 -6.01
C ALA A 367 -0.70 15.77 -5.07
N ARG A 368 0.19 16.74 -4.89
CA ARG A 368 -0.10 17.99 -4.17
C ARG A 368 -0.50 19.05 -5.17
N VAL A 369 -1.76 19.49 -5.12
CA VAL A 369 -2.34 20.40 -6.10
C VAL A 369 -2.88 21.68 -5.46
N GLN A 370 -2.88 22.77 -6.22
CA GLN A 370 -3.65 23.97 -5.93
C GLN A 370 -4.71 24.13 -7.03
N VAL A 371 -5.95 24.38 -6.66
CA VAL A 371 -7.02 24.61 -7.62
C VAL A 371 -7.48 26.06 -7.52
N ALA A 372 -7.60 26.74 -8.66
CA ALA A 372 -8.06 28.11 -8.71
C ALA A 372 -9.47 28.23 -8.10
N GLY A 373 -9.64 29.15 -7.15
CA GLY A 373 -10.90 29.34 -6.42
C GLY A 373 -11.01 28.56 -5.12
N LEU A 374 -10.12 27.58 -4.87
CA LEU A 374 -9.99 26.92 -3.56
C LEU A 374 -8.79 27.47 -2.79
N GLU A 375 -8.96 27.67 -1.49
CA GLU A 375 -7.88 28.14 -0.62
C GLU A 375 -6.97 26.97 -0.20
N GLY A 376 -5.67 27.12 -0.47
CA GLY A 376 -4.63 26.20 0.00
C GLY A 376 -4.15 25.15 -1.01
N LEU A 377 -3.33 24.24 -0.52
CA LEU A 377 -2.83 23.07 -1.24
C LEU A 377 -3.58 21.83 -0.75
N HIS A 378 -3.95 20.95 -1.69
CA HIS A 378 -4.67 19.71 -1.42
C HIS A 378 -3.81 18.52 -1.83
N ASP A 379 -3.73 17.50 -0.99
CA ASP A 379 -3.04 16.25 -1.30
C ASP A 379 -4.05 15.21 -1.78
N LEU A 380 -4.02 14.87 -3.07
CA LEU A 380 -4.91 13.90 -3.70
C LEU A 380 -4.17 12.60 -3.99
N GLY A 381 -4.77 11.46 -3.65
CA GLY A 381 -4.40 10.13 -4.12
C GLY A 381 -5.23 9.71 -5.35
N PRO A 382 -4.82 8.67 -6.09
CA PRO A 382 -5.56 8.22 -7.26
C PRO A 382 -6.98 7.79 -6.89
N GLY A 383 -7.97 8.34 -7.57
CA GLY A 383 -9.39 8.19 -7.27
C GLY A 383 -9.94 9.19 -6.25
N ASP A 384 -9.09 9.95 -5.54
CA ASP A 384 -9.58 11.01 -4.64
C ASP A 384 -10.28 12.09 -5.47
N ARG A 385 -11.46 12.49 -5.00
CA ARG A 385 -12.27 13.56 -5.58
C ARG A 385 -12.20 14.81 -4.70
N LEU A 386 -11.91 15.95 -5.33
CA LEU A 386 -11.93 17.28 -4.73
C LEU A 386 -13.13 18.05 -5.28
N GLU A 387 -14.09 18.35 -4.40
CA GLU A 387 -15.30 19.10 -4.76
C GLU A 387 -14.97 20.56 -5.10
N LEU A 388 -15.48 21.04 -6.23
CA LEU A 388 -15.24 22.41 -6.73
C LEU A 388 -16.48 23.31 -6.60
N GLY A 389 -17.62 22.77 -6.18
CA GLY A 389 -18.91 23.45 -6.12
C GLY A 389 -19.85 23.08 -7.27
N GLU A 390 -21.14 23.39 -7.15
CA GLU A 390 -22.19 23.12 -8.17
C GLU A 390 -22.28 21.67 -8.66
N GLY A 391 -21.87 20.70 -7.83
CA GLY A 391 -21.81 19.27 -8.22
C GLY A 391 -20.62 18.92 -9.11
N CYS A 392 -19.72 19.86 -9.36
CA CYS A 392 -18.47 19.66 -10.07
C CYS A 392 -17.35 19.16 -9.14
N GLY A 393 -16.55 18.23 -9.64
CA GLY A 393 -15.40 17.69 -8.93
C GLY A 393 -14.20 17.48 -9.83
N LEU A 394 -13.02 17.64 -9.23
CA LEU A 394 -11.74 17.25 -9.79
C LEU A 394 -11.37 15.87 -9.24
N VAL A 395 -10.96 14.94 -10.08
CA VAL A 395 -10.49 13.61 -9.67
C VAL A 395 -9.04 13.44 -10.12
N LEU A 396 -8.16 12.98 -9.22
CA LEU A 396 -6.84 12.52 -9.64
C LEU A 396 -7.00 11.11 -10.22
N GLU A 397 -6.99 10.97 -11.55
CA GLU A 397 -7.16 9.67 -12.22
C GLU A 397 -5.93 8.78 -12.00
N GLY A 398 -4.76 9.40 -11.93
CA GLY A 398 -3.52 8.67 -11.84
C GLY A 398 -2.26 9.50 -11.88
N ILE A 399 -1.15 8.81 -11.63
CA ILE A 399 0.19 9.32 -11.89
C ILE A 399 0.86 8.39 -12.90
N GLU A 400 1.37 8.98 -13.96
CA GLU A 400 2.04 8.31 -15.08
C GLU A 400 3.49 8.82 -15.19
N PRO A 401 4.36 8.14 -15.96
CA PRO A 401 5.68 8.68 -16.27
C PRO A 401 5.56 10.07 -16.89
N GLY A 402 5.94 11.10 -16.13
CA GLY A 402 5.90 12.50 -16.57
C GLY A 402 4.88 13.39 -15.87
N GLY A 403 3.88 12.85 -15.15
CA GLY A 403 2.93 13.72 -14.47
C GLY A 403 1.71 13.06 -13.83
N ALA A 404 0.87 13.89 -13.22
CA ALA A 404 -0.47 13.51 -12.77
C ALA A 404 -1.50 13.75 -13.88
N VAL A 405 -2.46 12.84 -13.99
CA VAL A 405 -3.58 12.91 -14.91
C VAL A 405 -4.82 13.26 -14.10
N PHE A 406 -5.49 14.34 -14.47
CA PHE A 406 -6.67 14.83 -13.78
C PHE A 406 -7.91 14.67 -14.65
N GLY A 407 -8.99 14.21 -14.05
CA GLY A 407 -10.33 14.21 -14.60
C GLY A 407 -11.13 15.35 -13.98
N TYR A 408 -12.02 15.93 -14.76
CA TYR A 408 -13.03 16.88 -14.29
C TYR A 408 -14.40 16.41 -14.76
N GLY A 409 -15.43 16.62 -13.94
CA GLY A 409 -16.82 16.38 -14.32
C GLY A 409 -17.80 17.02 -13.34
N CYS A 410 -19.00 17.32 -13.81
CA CYS A 410 -20.10 17.83 -13.00
C CYS A 410 -21.27 16.86 -13.04
N ASP A 411 -21.89 16.63 -11.89
CA ASP A 411 -23.12 15.86 -11.79
C ASP A 411 -24.25 16.69 -12.41
N SER A 412 -24.85 16.19 -13.49
CA SER A 412 -25.92 16.85 -14.25
C SER A 412 -27.30 16.69 -13.65
#